data_AF-A0A9N9E0F3-F1
#
_entry.id   AF-A0A9N9E0F3-F1
#
_cell.length_a   1.000
_cell.length_b   1.000
_cell.length_c   1.000
_cell.angle_alpha   90.00
_cell.angle_beta   90.00
_cell.angle_gamma   90.00
#
_symmetry.space_group_name_H-M   'P 1'
#
loop_
_entity.id
_entity.type
_entity.pdbx_description
1 polymer ?
#
loop_
_entity_poly.entity_id
_entity_poly.type
_entity_poly.pdbx_seq_one_letter_code
_entity_poly.pdbx_strand_id
1 'polypeptide(L)'
;MQENIKERISVLYEEHKYLIDSFFLPEDMKDNFMKVLRKKIKDNASWTYALSNLARYLNKCFKKSSIILIDEYDWPMENARGFYDNIHNFFKTMYSSIAKKNKYVHKILFIGTLPLGQSSFLFRLNNVVAYPMHEKPNHSGHTIFSDTFGFTEKGN
;
A
#
# COMPACT_ATOMS: atom_id res chain seq x y z
N MET A 1 -3.13 -0.33 17.64
CA MET A 1 -3.13 -0.58 16.18
C MET A 1 -2.42 0.51 15.38
N GLN A 2 -2.76 1.80 15.53
CA GLN A 2 -2.07 2.90 14.81
C GLN A 2 -0.57 3.00 15.13
N GLU A 3 -0.15 2.73 16.37
CA GLU A 3 1.27 2.70 16.73
C GLU A 3 2.01 1.52 16.06
N ASN A 4 1.34 0.37 15.92
CA ASN A 4 1.93 -0.82 15.30
C ASN A 4 2.13 -0.63 13.78
N ILE A 5 1.19 0.01 13.07
CA ILE A 5 1.38 0.32 11.64
C ILE A 5 2.48 1.37 11.42
N LYS A 6 2.60 2.38 12.31
CA LYS A 6 3.70 3.35 12.25
C LYS A 6 5.05 2.67 12.43
N GLU A 7 5.14 1.72 13.35
CA GLU A 7 6.33 0.88 13.53
C GLU A 7 6.67 0.12 12.24
N ARG A 8 5.69 -0.57 11.65
CA ARG A 8 5.90 -1.33 10.41
C ARG A 8 6.35 -0.44 9.24
N ILE A 9 5.80 0.76 9.12
CA ILE A 9 6.23 1.75 8.12
C ILE A 9 7.68 2.17 8.38
N SER A 10 8.06 2.42 9.63
CA SER A 10 9.45 2.76 9.96
C SER A 10 10.42 1.63 9.63
N VAL A 11 10.05 0.37 9.92
CA VAL A 11 10.85 -0.81 9.52
C VAL A 11 10.99 -0.89 8.00
N LEU A 12 9.90 -0.67 7.24
CA LEU A 12 9.98 -0.61 5.78
C LEU A 12 10.94 0.49 5.28
N TYR A 13 10.94 1.64 5.94
CA TYR A 13 11.91 2.70 5.64
C TYR A 13 13.34 2.29 6.02
N GLU A 14 13.52 1.48 7.06
CA GLU A 14 14.83 0.94 7.43
C GLU A 14 15.37 -0.03 6.37
N GLU A 15 14.52 -0.92 5.87
CA GLU A 15 14.84 -1.83 4.75
C GLU A 15 15.29 -1.05 3.50
N HIS A 16 14.76 0.16 3.31
CA HIS A 16 15.10 1.06 2.22
C HIS A 16 16.11 2.17 2.58
N LYS A 17 16.83 2.05 3.70
CA LYS A 17 17.78 3.08 4.18
C LYS A 17 18.88 3.40 3.16
N TYR A 18 19.24 2.44 2.31
CA TYR A 18 20.19 2.62 1.21
C TYR A 18 19.81 3.77 0.26
N LEU A 19 18.54 4.21 0.23
CA LEU A 19 18.10 5.37 -0.56
C LEU A 19 18.68 6.70 -0.05
N ILE A 20 19.06 6.80 1.22
CA ILE A 20 19.63 8.03 1.80
C ILE A 20 21.06 8.25 1.32
N ASP A 21 21.79 7.17 1.06
CA ASP A 21 23.18 7.23 0.59
C ASP A 21 23.26 7.57 -0.91
N SER A 22 22.12 7.56 -1.61
CA SER A 22 22.01 7.95 -3.00
C SER A 22 22.20 9.45 -3.21
N PHE A 23 23.05 9.83 -4.18
CA PHE A 23 23.20 11.22 -4.63
C PHE A 23 21.96 11.77 -5.35
N PHE A 24 21.00 10.91 -5.71
CA PHE A 24 19.80 11.32 -6.43
C PHE A 24 18.68 11.85 -5.55
N LEU A 25 18.81 11.72 -4.21
CA LEU A 25 17.80 12.18 -3.27
C LEU A 25 18.19 13.55 -2.69
N PRO A 26 17.38 14.60 -2.86
CA PRO A 26 17.61 15.90 -2.24
C PRO A 26 17.64 15.84 -0.71
N GLU A 27 18.35 16.77 -0.08
CA GLU A 27 18.54 16.78 1.38
C GLU A 27 17.22 16.90 2.15
N ASP A 28 16.28 17.71 1.68
CA ASP A 28 14.94 17.83 2.29
C ASP A 28 14.16 16.50 2.25
N MET A 29 14.37 15.70 1.20
CA MET A 29 13.76 14.38 1.08
C MET A 29 14.44 13.37 2.00
N LYS A 30 15.78 13.43 2.14
CA LYS A 30 16.53 12.63 3.13
C LYS A 30 16.07 12.95 4.55
N ASP A 31 15.91 14.23 4.88
CA ASP A 31 15.39 14.66 6.18
C ASP A 31 14.00 14.10 6.48
N ASN A 32 13.08 14.20 5.51
CA ASN A 32 11.74 13.65 5.66
C ASN A 32 11.74 12.12 5.77
N PHE A 33 12.61 11.45 5.02
CA PHE A 33 12.82 10.00 5.15
C PHE A 33 13.27 9.64 6.56
N MET A 34 14.29 10.35 7.08
CA MET A 34 14.84 10.12 8.42
C MET A 34 13.82 10.41 9.52
N LYS A 35 12.89 11.35 9.31
CA LYS A 35 11.79 11.59 10.26
C LYS A 35 10.83 10.40 10.34
N VAL A 36 10.49 9.76 9.21
CA VAL A 36 9.67 8.53 9.20
C VAL A 36 10.43 7.39 9.87
N LEU A 37 11.68 7.16 9.43
CA LEU A 37 12.55 6.09 9.94
C LEU A 37 12.69 6.15 11.47
N ARG A 38 12.96 7.35 12.00
CA ARG A 38 13.15 7.59 13.43
C ARG A 38 11.85 7.82 14.21
N LYS A 39 10.68 7.64 13.58
CA LYS A 39 9.35 7.88 14.19
C LYS A 39 9.19 9.30 14.77
N LYS A 40 9.83 10.30 14.17
CA LYS A 40 9.79 11.71 14.59
C LYS A 40 8.63 12.51 13.98
N ILE A 41 7.77 11.87 13.20
CA ILE A 41 6.56 12.47 12.66
C ILE A 41 5.49 12.58 13.74
N LYS A 42 4.98 13.78 13.97
CA LYS A 42 3.99 14.07 15.01
C LYS A 42 2.54 13.95 14.52
N ASP A 43 2.28 14.22 13.24
CA ASP A 43 0.93 14.26 12.70
C ASP A 43 0.58 12.99 11.90
N ASN A 44 -0.68 12.54 12.01
CA ASN A 44 -1.16 11.36 11.28
C ASN A 44 -1.22 11.58 9.76
N ALA A 45 -1.36 12.82 9.29
CA ALA A 45 -1.41 13.12 7.86
C ALA A 45 -0.10 12.69 7.18
N SER A 46 1.06 13.10 7.71
CA SER A 46 2.38 12.70 7.21
C SER A 46 2.57 11.18 7.18
N TRP A 47 2.05 10.45 8.18
CA TRP A 47 2.08 8.98 8.18
C TRP A 47 1.23 8.36 7.07
N THR A 48 0.05 8.92 6.78
CA THR A 48 -0.80 8.41 5.69
C THR A 48 -0.16 8.57 4.31
N TYR A 49 0.75 9.51 4.11
CA TYR A 49 1.49 9.69 2.86
C TYR A 49 2.83 8.93 2.80
N ALA A 50 3.23 8.22 3.85
CA ALA A 50 4.56 7.60 3.93
C ALA A 50 4.82 6.63 2.77
N LEU A 51 3.90 5.72 2.47
CA LEU A 51 4.07 4.76 1.35
C LEU A 51 4.18 5.46 -0.02
N SER A 52 3.38 6.52 -0.22
CA SER A 52 3.42 7.34 -1.44
C SER A 52 4.77 8.08 -1.58
N ASN A 53 5.30 8.60 -0.47
CA ASN A 53 6.61 9.22 -0.43
C ASN A 53 7.74 8.22 -0.69
N LEU A 54 7.66 7.02 -0.10
CA LEU A 54 8.64 5.97 -0.35
C LEU A 54 8.67 5.56 -1.83
N ALA A 55 7.51 5.38 -2.47
CA ALA A 55 7.43 5.12 -3.91
C ALA A 55 8.06 6.26 -4.74
N ARG A 56 7.87 7.52 -4.31
CA ARG A 56 8.53 8.68 -4.92
C ARG A 56 10.06 8.62 -4.78
N TYR A 57 10.58 8.24 -3.62
CA TYR A 57 12.03 8.13 -3.39
C TYR A 57 12.66 7.00 -4.21
N LEU A 58 12.00 5.83 -4.26
CA LEU A 58 12.38 4.72 -5.13
C LEU A 58 12.42 5.16 -6.60
N ASN A 59 11.38 5.86 -7.06
CA ASN A 59 11.34 6.38 -8.42
C ASN A 59 12.47 7.39 -8.71
N LYS A 60 12.80 8.26 -7.75
CA LYS A 60 13.91 9.21 -7.92
C LYS A 60 15.25 8.53 -8.10
N CYS A 61 15.51 7.45 -7.35
CA CYS A 61 16.77 6.71 -7.43
C CYS A 61 16.83 5.77 -8.64
N PHE A 62 15.75 5.03 -8.92
CA PHE A 62 15.74 3.96 -9.92
C PHE A 62 15.09 4.31 -11.25
N LYS A 63 14.44 5.48 -11.34
CA LYS A 63 13.68 5.94 -12.52
C LYS A 63 12.55 4.99 -12.96
N LYS A 64 12.08 4.12 -12.06
CA LYS A 64 10.99 3.17 -12.28
C LYS A 64 9.86 3.43 -11.29
N SER A 65 8.61 3.26 -11.72
CA SER A 65 7.45 3.32 -10.83
C SER A 65 7.31 2.00 -10.06
N SER A 66 6.87 2.08 -8.81
CA SER A 66 6.80 0.93 -7.89
C SER A 66 5.54 0.11 -8.14
N ILE A 67 5.62 -1.20 -7.96
CA ILE A 67 4.45 -2.06 -7.76
C ILE A 67 4.29 -2.23 -6.25
N ILE A 68 3.09 -2.04 -5.74
CA ILE A 68 2.80 -2.17 -4.31
C ILE A 68 1.86 -3.35 -4.10
N LEU A 69 2.23 -4.27 -3.22
CA LEU A 69 1.42 -5.41 -2.81
C LEU A 69 0.97 -5.17 -1.37
N ILE A 70 -0.33 -5.19 -1.12
CA ILE A 70 -0.93 -4.98 0.20
C ILE A 70 -1.78 -6.20 0.51
N ASP A 71 -1.26 -7.02 1.40
CA ASP A 71 -2.01 -8.15 1.95
C ASP A 71 -2.84 -7.73 3.16
N GLU A 72 -3.92 -8.47 3.40
CA GLU A 72 -4.89 -8.24 4.47
C GLU A 72 -5.31 -6.76 4.60
N TYR A 73 -5.59 -6.09 3.47
CA TYR A 73 -5.85 -4.64 3.46
C TYR A 73 -7.06 -4.23 4.33
N ASP A 74 -7.98 -5.16 4.51
CA ASP A 74 -9.27 -5.09 5.20
C ASP A 74 -9.17 -5.39 6.70
N TRP A 75 -8.19 -6.20 7.12
CA TRP A 75 -8.00 -6.58 8.53
C TRP A 75 -7.96 -5.39 9.50
N PRO A 76 -7.24 -4.28 9.21
CA PRO A 76 -7.24 -3.10 10.07
C PRO A 76 -8.60 -2.41 10.13
N MET A 77 -9.42 -2.53 9.08
CA MET A 77 -10.74 -1.91 9.03
C MET A 77 -11.75 -2.69 9.87
N GLU A 78 -11.70 -4.02 9.86
CA GLU A 78 -12.61 -4.87 10.63
C GLU A 78 -12.33 -4.84 12.15
N ASN A 79 -11.05 -4.82 12.54
CA ASN A 79 -10.66 -5.00 13.93
C ASN A 79 -10.60 -3.70 14.75
N ALA A 80 -11.09 -2.59 14.19
CA ALA A 80 -11.11 -1.29 14.84
C ALA A 80 -12.27 -1.15 15.87
N ARG A 81 -12.29 -1.97 16.92
CA ARG A 81 -13.31 -1.89 17.99
C ARG A 81 -13.26 -0.52 18.68
N GLY A 82 -14.30 0.30 18.51
CA GLY A 82 -14.48 1.61 19.17
C GLY A 82 -13.68 2.79 18.61
N PHE A 83 -12.71 2.56 17.70
CA PHE A 83 -11.89 3.60 17.06
C PHE A 83 -12.03 3.59 15.53
N TYR A 84 -13.15 3.05 15.05
CA TYR A 84 -13.42 2.75 13.66
C TYR A 84 -13.13 3.96 12.75
N ASP A 85 -13.65 5.13 13.06
CA ASP A 85 -13.52 6.31 12.18
C ASP A 85 -12.07 6.78 12.03
N ASN A 86 -11.28 6.78 13.11
CA ASN A 86 -9.89 7.25 13.06
C ASN A 86 -8.98 6.29 12.30
N ILE A 87 -9.16 4.99 12.50
CA ILE A 87 -8.41 3.95 11.79
C ILE A 87 -8.85 3.88 10.33
N HIS A 88 -10.16 3.86 10.09
CA HIS A 88 -10.75 3.85 8.76
C HIS A 88 -10.24 5.04 7.95
N ASN A 89 -10.29 6.25 8.50
CA ASN A 89 -9.79 7.45 7.82
C ASN A 89 -8.27 7.39 7.56
N PHE A 90 -7.49 6.84 8.49
CA PHE A 90 -6.05 6.66 8.30
C PHE A 90 -5.76 5.76 7.09
N PHE A 91 -6.26 4.52 7.07
CA PHE A 91 -6.00 3.57 5.99
C PHE A 91 -6.65 4.03 4.67
N LYS A 92 -7.87 4.56 4.71
CA LYS A 92 -8.53 5.14 3.53
C LYS A 92 -7.69 6.24 2.88
N THR A 93 -7.11 7.14 3.69
CA THR A 93 -6.24 8.21 3.17
C THR A 93 -4.94 7.64 2.63
N MET A 94 -4.34 6.68 3.34
CA MET A 94 -3.12 6.02 2.90
C MET A 94 -3.28 5.30 1.57
N TYR A 95 -4.28 4.43 1.43
CA TYR A 95 -4.57 3.72 0.20
C TYR A 95 -4.94 4.68 -0.93
N SER A 96 -5.70 5.75 -0.64
CA SER A 96 -5.97 6.79 -1.63
C SER A 96 -4.68 7.49 -2.11
N SER A 97 -3.71 7.73 -1.22
CA SER A 97 -2.46 8.44 -1.55
C SER A 97 -1.56 7.67 -2.52
N ILE A 98 -1.61 6.33 -2.49
CA ILE A 98 -0.85 5.47 -3.40
C ILE A 98 -1.63 5.17 -4.69
N ALA A 99 -2.95 5.11 -4.63
CA ALA A 99 -3.78 4.68 -5.77
C ALA A 99 -4.30 5.83 -6.65
N LYS A 100 -4.54 7.03 -6.10
CA LYS A 100 -5.12 8.14 -6.88
C LYS A 100 -4.04 8.97 -7.58
N LYS A 101 -3.96 8.83 -8.92
CA LYS A 101 -3.13 9.68 -9.80
C LYS A 101 -1.66 9.77 -9.33
N ASN A 102 -1.12 8.72 -8.72
CA ASN A 102 0.24 8.67 -8.25
C ASN A 102 1.17 8.16 -9.36
N LYS A 103 1.87 9.07 -10.04
CA LYS A 103 2.81 8.71 -11.13
C LYS A 103 4.01 7.86 -10.69
N TYR A 104 4.25 7.73 -9.39
CA TYR A 104 5.35 6.94 -8.84
C TYR A 104 4.96 5.47 -8.58
N VAL A 105 3.68 5.15 -8.72
CA VAL A 105 3.14 3.80 -8.54
C VAL A 105 2.60 3.30 -9.88
N HIS A 106 3.10 2.16 -10.33
CA HIS A 106 2.69 1.55 -11.59
C HIS A 106 1.37 0.78 -11.43
N LYS A 107 1.32 -0.09 -10.41
CA LYS A 107 0.19 -0.96 -10.09
C LYS A 107 0.14 -1.21 -8.59
N ILE A 108 -1.06 -1.49 -8.09
CA ILE A 108 -1.29 -1.92 -6.72
C ILE A 108 -2.10 -3.20 -6.77
N LEU A 109 -1.70 -4.19 -5.98
CA LEU A 109 -2.49 -5.39 -5.72
C LEU A 109 -2.94 -5.35 -4.26
N PHE A 110 -4.25 -5.32 -4.05
CA PHE A 110 -4.87 -5.47 -2.74
C PHE A 110 -5.35 -6.91 -2.60
N ILE A 111 -4.97 -7.56 -1.51
CA ILE A 111 -5.41 -8.91 -1.13
C ILE A 111 -6.11 -8.79 0.23
N GLY A 112 -7.26 -9.41 0.36
CA GLY A 112 -8.10 -9.35 1.55
C GLY A 112 -9.23 -10.36 1.46
N THR A 113 -9.94 -10.53 2.57
CA THR A 113 -11.05 -11.49 2.70
C THR A 113 -12.42 -10.85 2.46
N LEU A 114 -12.53 -9.54 2.64
CA LEU A 114 -13.77 -8.79 2.53
C LEU A 114 -14.25 -8.68 1.08
N PRO A 115 -15.55 -8.90 0.82
CA PRO A 115 -16.15 -8.57 -0.45
C PRO A 115 -16.00 -7.07 -0.77
N LEU A 116 -15.85 -6.74 -2.06
CA LEU A 116 -15.70 -5.35 -2.54
C LEU A 116 -16.80 -4.42 -2.01
N GLY A 117 -18.04 -4.91 -1.91
CA GLY A 117 -19.19 -4.15 -1.41
C GLY A 117 -19.02 -3.61 0.01
N GLN A 118 -18.21 -4.28 0.85
CA GLN A 118 -17.88 -3.83 2.21
C GLN A 118 -16.64 -2.92 2.23
N SER A 119 -15.89 -2.86 1.13
CA SER A 119 -14.66 -2.07 0.97
C SER A 119 -14.91 -0.79 0.16
N SER A 120 -15.84 0.05 0.62
CA SER A 120 -16.36 1.21 -0.13
C SER A 120 -15.30 2.22 -0.62
N PHE A 121 -14.12 2.27 0.00
CA PHE A 121 -13.04 3.14 -0.46
C PHE A 121 -12.43 2.70 -1.80
N LEU A 122 -12.47 1.40 -2.13
CA LEU A 122 -11.92 0.86 -3.37
C LEU A 122 -12.66 1.39 -4.60
N PHE A 123 -13.98 1.56 -4.52
CA PHE A 123 -14.78 2.18 -5.60
C PHE A 123 -14.38 3.64 -5.88
N ARG A 124 -13.71 4.31 -4.93
CA ARG A 124 -13.23 5.68 -5.12
C ARG A 124 -11.85 5.72 -5.77
N LEU A 125 -11.17 4.59 -5.97
CA LEU A 125 -9.87 4.51 -6.63
C LEU A 125 -10.07 4.45 -8.15
N ASN A 126 -9.10 4.95 -8.90
CA ASN A 126 -9.17 4.92 -10.35
C ASN A 126 -8.72 3.53 -10.85
N ASN A 127 -9.40 2.98 -11.85
CA ASN A 127 -9.00 1.76 -12.57
C ASN A 127 -8.86 0.50 -11.71
N VAL A 128 -9.76 0.31 -10.74
CA VAL A 128 -9.82 -0.94 -9.95
C VAL A 128 -10.46 -2.05 -10.77
N VAL A 129 -9.74 -3.14 -10.92
CA VAL A 129 -10.28 -4.43 -11.39
C VAL A 129 -10.23 -5.37 -10.21
N ALA A 130 -11.32 -6.09 -9.98
CA ALA A 130 -11.44 -7.00 -8.85
C ALA A 130 -11.67 -8.43 -9.32
N TYR A 131 -11.09 -9.36 -8.56
CA TYR A 131 -11.14 -10.79 -8.84
C TYR A 131 -11.67 -11.52 -7.60
N PRO A 132 -12.99 -11.56 -7.40
CA PRO A 132 -13.60 -12.25 -6.27
C PRO A 132 -13.38 -13.76 -6.38
N MET A 133 -12.82 -14.36 -5.34
CA MET A 133 -12.56 -15.81 -5.31
C MET A 133 -13.83 -16.67 -5.18
N HIS A 134 -14.96 -16.07 -4.80
CA HIS A 134 -16.24 -16.76 -4.63
C HIS A 134 -17.13 -16.78 -5.89
N GLU A 135 -16.74 -16.07 -6.96
CA GLU A 135 -17.47 -16.09 -8.22
C GLU A 135 -17.04 -17.30 -9.07
N LYS A 136 -18.03 -18.05 -9.59
CA LYS A 136 -17.79 -19.18 -10.50
C LYS A 136 -17.53 -18.67 -11.93
N PRO A 137 -16.74 -19.39 -12.75
CA PRO A 137 -16.49 -19.03 -14.14
C PRO A 137 -17.80 -18.96 -14.93
N ASN A 138 -18.18 -17.75 -15.36
CA ASN A 138 -19.24 -17.60 -16.35
C ASN A 138 -18.64 -17.84 -17.75
N HIS A 139 -19.42 -18.37 -18.69
CA HIS A 139 -19.02 -18.78 -20.05
C HIS A 139 -18.44 -17.65 -20.96
N SER A 140 -18.22 -16.45 -20.43
CA SER A 140 -17.72 -15.27 -21.15
C SER A 140 -16.21 -15.02 -21.04
N GLY A 141 -15.42 -15.94 -20.48
CA GLY A 141 -13.97 -15.97 -20.68
C GLY A 141 -13.14 -14.95 -19.87
N HIS A 142 -13.70 -14.32 -18.83
CA HIS A 142 -12.86 -13.70 -17.80
C HIS A 142 -12.26 -14.78 -16.92
N THR A 143 -11.02 -15.15 -17.21
CA THR A 143 -10.19 -16.10 -16.44
C THR A 143 -10.24 -15.74 -14.95
N ILE A 144 -10.87 -16.59 -14.14
CA ILE A 144 -11.01 -16.40 -12.71
C ILE A 144 -9.79 -17.01 -12.05
N PHE A 145 -9.02 -16.22 -11.30
CA PHE A 145 -7.89 -16.71 -10.50
C PHE A 145 -8.31 -17.65 -9.34
N SER A 146 -9.57 -18.12 -9.31
CA SER A 146 -10.10 -19.01 -8.27
C SER A 146 -9.56 -20.43 -8.35
N ASP A 147 -8.97 -20.81 -9.49
CA ASP A 147 -8.29 -22.09 -9.71
C ASP A 147 -6.76 -21.98 -9.77
N THR A 148 -6.22 -20.75 -9.61
CA THR A 148 -4.80 -20.47 -9.80
C THR A 148 -4.16 -20.03 -8.47
N PHE A 149 -3.25 -20.85 -7.93
CA PHE A 149 -2.46 -20.51 -6.75
C PHE A 149 -0.98 -20.28 -7.11
N GLY A 150 -0.44 -19.12 -6.72
CA GLY A 150 0.98 -18.93 -6.46
C GLY A 150 1.89 -18.58 -7.65
N PHE A 151 2.65 -17.49 -7.49
CA PHE A 151 3.99 -17.40 -8.08
C PHE A 151 4.89 -18.36 -7.32
N THR A 152 4.90 -19.64 -7.69
CA THR A 152 5.99 -20.54 -7.33
C THR A 152 6.63 -21.02 -8.62
N GLU A 153 7.89 -20.62 -8.83
CA GLU A 153 8.73 -21.22 -9.84
C GLU A 153 8.71 -22.74 -9.63
N LYS A 154 8.62 -23.47 -10.75
CA LYS A 154 8.72 -24.92 -10.76
C LYS A 154 9.96 -25.35 -9.97
N GLY A 155 9.76 -26.10 -8.90
CA GLY A 155 10.83 -26.88 -8.29
C GLY A 155 11.40 -27.83 -9.33
N ASN A 156 12.72 -27.81 -9.48
CA ASN A 156 13.48 -28.78 -10.28
C ASN A 156 13.28 -30.20 -9.75
#